data_AF-A0A928EQB6-F1
#
_entry.id   AF-A0A928EQB6-F1
#
_cell.length_a   1.000
_cell.length_b   1.000
_cell.length_c   1.000
_cell.angle_alpha   90.00
_cell.angle_beta   90.00
_cell.angle_gamma   90.00
#
_symmetry.space_group_name_H-M   'P 1'
#
loop_
_entity.id
_entity.type
_entity.pdbx_description
1 polymer ?
#
loop_
_entity_poly.entity_id
_entity_poly.type
_entity_poly.pdbx_seq_one_letter_code
_entity_poly.pdbx_strand_id
1 'polypeptide(L)'
;MKKALLLLLTFALIAAIAACAPAEPADPAGGSAPASEQTAAPETTAAPIEEDPFDVPADMDGIRQKTIEYFEAMANVKWVAPTRMDYTQSSAITTKLVYEKGRTYYGLPYSSRRQPGVSLGEFEDYLDEKRVYNGPLEYKDLIGGDCGSMRRAWAYGGALCGFGMKLEDWELFVYKNIMNNKQPAIVKIGSYDDSHFVDDIPSVECVMAYNEPEVMYESYALLKSCDLIGSRFRITATSKGCTQHVRMLVKDAEVFRLGNGKIAPSKSYITYSEQTSTMRTVDGKNTTWLLNEQVSFSTLLSGGYVPLSIASLQQTEVTKPVMTASGISTPESFVSSSVLEGTVECNYNIFETEITVTDKDGNVVSHVKNYPYALKATLSELTLSTPVSELPAGDYHLKATATIGFGTKTIAEFDFTK
;
A
#
# COMPACT_ATOMS: atom_id res chain seq x y z
N MET A 1 57.21 -0.38 -1.16
CA MET A 1 57.96 0.89 -1.01
C MET A 1 56.99 2.01 -0.70
N LYS A 2 57.34 2.96 0.20
CA LYS A 2 56.70 4.29 0.45
C LYS A 2 55.16 4.28 0.69
N LYS A 3 54.69 4.62 1.91
CA LYS A 3 54.29 5.96 2.40
C LYS A 3 53.09 6.55 1.62
N ALA A 4 52.08 7.18 2.23
CA ALA A 4 51.95 7.83 3.55
C ALA A 4 50.48 7.70 4.10
N LEU A 5 50.17 7.75 5.41
CA LEU A 5 50.01 8.93 6.31
C LEU A 5 48.71 9.75 6.00
N LEU A 6 47.85 10.19 6.95
CA LEU A 6 47.76 10.06 8.43
C LEU A 6 46.42 9.35 8.81
N LEU A 7 45.54 9.57 9.81
CA LEU A 7 45.27 10.36 11.05
C LEU A 7 44.30 9.42 11.88
N LEU A 8 44.22 9.28 13.21
CA LEU A 8 44.05 10.18 14.37
C LEU A 8 42.75 11.02 14.27
N LEU A 9 41.85 11.18 15.25
CA LEU A 9 41.63 10.67 16.63
C LEU A 9 40.09 10.36 16.76
N THR A 10 39.47 9.89 17.85
CA THR A 10 39.80 9.86 19.29
C THR A 10 39.29 8.56 19.96
N PHE A 11 39.17 8.53 21.29
CA PHE A 11 38.71 7.45 22.18
C PHE A 11 37.18 7.42 22.39
N ALA A 12 36.66 6.24 22.72
CA ALA A 12 35.54 6.08 23.66
C ALA A 12 36.09 5.75 25.07
N LEU A 13 35.36 6.05 26.16
CA LEU A 13 35.04 5.12 27.27
C LEU A 13 34.14 5.80 28.35
N ILE A 14 33.57 4.95 29.20
CA ILE A 14 32.96 5.18 30.52
C ILE A 14 31.45 5.45 30.53
N ALA A 15 30.76 4.62 31.31
CA ALA A 15 29.35 4.71 31.66
C ALA A 15 29.20 4.65 33.19
N ALA A 16 27.98 4.91 33.67
CA ALA A 16 27.53 4.86 35.06
C ALA A 16 28.14 5.89 36.04
N ILE A 17 27.26 6.64 36.70
CA ILE A 17 26.84 6.37 38.09
C ILE A 17 25.43 6.97 38.26
N ALA A 18 24.62 6.41 39.17
CA ALA A 18 23.27 6.88 39.48
C ALA A 18 23.14 7.22 40.97
N ALA A 19 22.15 8.07 41.26
CA ALA A 19 21.60 8.38 42.58
C ALA A 19 22.56 8.94 43.67
N CYS A 20 22.43 10.25 43.95
CA CYS A 20 22.29 10.71 45.34
C CYS A 20 21.56 12.06 45.41
N ALA A 21 20.73 12.22 46.45
CA ALA A 21 20.07 13.44 46.91
C ALA A 21 19.92 13.31 48.45
N PRO A 22 19.59 14.36 49.24
CA PRO A 22 19.24 15.73 48.86
C PRO A 22 20.07 16.82 49.59
N ALA A 23 19.83 18.09 49.28
CA ALA A 23 20.07 19.23 50.19
C ALA A 23 19.31 20.50 49.75
N GLU A 24 18.26 20.86 50.49
CA GLU A 24 17.87 22.26 50.74
C GLU A 24 18.79 22.84 51.86
N PRO A 25 18.91 24.17 52.10
CA PRO A 25 17.79 25.12 52.13
C PRO A 25 18.09 26.60 51.72
N ALA A 26 17.10 27.46 52.00
CA ALA A 26 17.17 28.89 52.36
C ALA A 26 16.89 29.96 51.27
N ASP A 27 15.64 30.44 51.28
CA ASP A 27 15.28 31.84 50.96
C ASP A 27 16.07 32.85 51.82
N PRO A 28 16.25 34.09 51.34
CA PRO A 28 15.50 35.16 52.01
C PRO A 28 14.93 36.26 51.09
N ALA A 29 13.61 36.42 51.17
CA ALA A 29 12.87 37.68 51.31
C ALA A 29 13.11 38.88 50.34
N GLY A 30 12.02 39.26 49.65
CA GLY A 30 11.59 40.67 49.59
C GLY A 30 11.73 41.39 48.25
N GLY A 31 10.61 41.61 47.56
CA GLY A 31 10.59 42.33 46.28
C GLY A 31 9.22 42.50 45.63
N SER A 32 8.21 42.98 46.37
CA SER A 32 6.87 43.21 45.82
C SER A 32 6.82 44.40 44.86
N ALA A 33 6.72 44.13 43.56
CA ALA A 33 6.36 45.09 42.51
C ALA A 33 4.89 44.87 42.06
N PRO A 34 4.17 45.89 41.58
CA PRO A 34 2.74 45.80 41.30
C PRO A 34 2.44 44.88 40.10
N ALA A 35 1.30 44.19 40.15
CA ALA A 35 0.82 43.40 39.03
C ALA A 35 0.49 44.29 37.82
N SER A 36 1.07 43.96 36.67
CA SER A 36 0.53 44.37 35.37
C SER A 36 -0.64 43.46 35.01
N GLU A 37 -1.72 44.02 34.46
CA GLU A 37 -2.80 43.23 33.88
C GLU A 37 -2.29 42.50 32.63
N GLN A 38 -1.82 41.27 32.83
CA GLN A 38 -1.50 40.38 31.74
C GLN A 38 -2.82 39.82 31.21
N THR A 39 -3.31 40.42 30.12
CA THR A 39 -4.54 39.99 29.43
C THR A 39 -4.47 38.49 29.20
N ALA A 40 -5.40 37.73 29.78
CA ALA A 40 -5.47 36.29 29.56
C ALA A 40 -5.61 36.04 28.06
N ALA A 41 -4.69 35.27 27.49
CA ALA A 41 -4.88 34.71 26.16
C ALA A 41 -6.20 33.90 26.19
N PRO A 42 -7.01 33.94 25.12
CA PRO A 42 -8.23 33.14 25.08
C PRO A 42 -7.84 31.68 25.28
N GLU A 43 -8.41 31.03 26.31
CA GLU A 43 -8.29 29.59 26.45
C GLU A 43 -8.91 28.96 25.20
N THR A 44 -8.07 28.39 24.35
CA THR A 44 -8.50 27.52 23.26
C THR A 44 -9.15 26.30 23.90
N THR A 45 -10.47 26.38 24.09
CA THR A 45 -11.29 25.26 24.54
C THR A 45 -10.95 24.06 23.67
N ALA A 46 -10.30 23.06 24.27
CA ALA A 46 -9.92 21.86 23.55
C ALA A 46 -11.16 21.30 22.85
N ALA A 47 -11.03 21.04 21.55
CA ALA A 47 -12.10 20.40 20.79
C ALA A 47 -12.52 19.11 21.50
N PRO A 48 -13.78 18.65 21.33
CA PRO A 48 -14.20 17.35 21.84
C PRO A 48 -13.20 16.27 21.43
N ILE A 49 -13.02 15.25 22.28
CA ILE A 49 -12.19 14.10 21.91
C ILE A 49 -12.79 13.50 20.64
N GLU A 50 -12.11 13.74 19.52
CA GLU A 50 -12.49 13.25 18.20
C GLU A 50 -12.55 11.72 18.28
N GLU A 51 -13.72 11.13 18.02
CA GLU A 51 -13.84 9.67 17.97
C GLU A 51 -12.90 9.15 16.87
N ASP A 52 -12.10 8.13 17.20
CA ASP A 52 -11.07 7.55 16.34
C ASP A 52 -11.66 7.23 14.95
N PRO A 53 -11.34 7.99 13.88
CA PRO A 53 -12.14 8.02 12.65
C PRO A 53 -11.87 6.82 11.72
N PHE A 54 -11.32 5.73 12.28
CA PHE A 54 -10.86 4.55 11.56
C PHE A 54 -11.61 3.30 12.02
N ASP A 55 -12.52 2.81 11.18
CA ASP A 55 -13.29 1.57 11.39
C ASP A 55 -12.43 0.34 11.11
N VAL A 56 -11.48 0.06 11.99
CA VAL A 56 -10.56 -1.08 11.86
C VAL A 56 -11.18 -2.35 12.45
N PRO A 57 -11.22 -3.47 11.69
CA PRO A 57 -11.68 -4.76 12.19
C PRO A 57 -10.93 -5.22 13.46
N ALA A 58 -11.67 -5.86 14.37
CA ALA A 58 -11.13 -6.33 15.65
C ALA A 58 -10.14 -7.51 15.54
N ASP A 59 -10.13 -8.23 14.40
CA ASP A 59 -9.31 -9.42 14.18
C ASP A 59 -8.75 -9.48 12.73
N MET A 60 -7.80 -10.38 12.52
CA MET A 60 -7.14 -10.55 11.23
C MET A 60 -8.03 -11.16 10.14
N ASP A 61 -9.11 -11.86 10.48
CA ASP A 61 -10.02 -12.41 9.46
C ASP A 61 -10.91 -11.29 8.88
N GLY A 62 -11.29 -10.30 9.69
CA GLY A 62 -11.85 -9.03 9.21
C GLY A 62 -10.88 -8.21 8.35
N ILE A 63 -9.58 -8.18 8.69
CA ILE A 63 -8.53 -7.55 7.85
C ILE A 63 -8.37 -8.29 6.50
N ARG A 64 -8.40 -9.63 6.51
CA ARG A 64 -8.38 -10.46 5.30
C ARG A 64 -9.61 -10.18 4.41
N GLN A 65 -10.79 -10.09 5.01
CA GLN A 65 -12.05 -9.73 4.34
C GLN A 65 -11.96 -8.33 3.69
N LYS A 66 -11.55 -7.30 4.43
CA LYS A 66 -11.39 -5.91 3.90
C LYS A 66 -10.36 -5.82 2.77
N THR A 67 -9.30 -6.63 2.84
CA THR A 67 -8.33 -6.76 1.75
C THR A 67 -8.98 -7.31 0.48
N ILE A 68 -9.78 -8.37 0.60
CA ILE A 68 -10.46 -9.02 -0.54
C ILE A 68 -11.52 -8.08 -1.14
N GLU A 69 -12.31 -7.39 -0.31
CA GLU A 69 -13.29 -6.40 -0.77
C GLU A 69 -12.65 -5.32 -1.67
N TYR A 70 -11.49 -4.79 -1.28
CA TYR A 70 -10.76 -3.82 -2.10
C TYR A 70 -10.14 -4.46 -3.36
N PHE A 71 -9.67 -5.71 -3.29
CA PHE A 71 -9.19 -6.43 -4.47
C PHE A 71 -10.30 -6.69 -5.49
N GLU A 72 -11.51 -7.04 -5.04
CA GLU A 72 -12.67 -7.20 -5.91
C GLU A 72 -13.23 -5.86 -6.42
N ALA A 73 -13.11 -4.76 -5.65
CA ALA A 73 -13.43 -3.41 -6.12
C ALA A 73 -12.51 -2.98 -7.29
N MET A 74 -11.19 -3.15 -7.13
CA MET A 74 -10.21 -2.95 -8.21
C MET A 74 -10.48 -3.82 -9.44
N ALA A 75 -11.18 -4.95 -9.29
CA ALA A 75 -11.53 -5.85 -10.40
C ALA A 75 -12.91 -5.59 -11.03
N ASN A 76 -13.78 -4.81 -10.37
CA ASN A 76 -15.14 -4.50 -10.86
C ASN A 76 -15.33 -3.05 -11.32
N VAL A 77 -14.36 -2.15 -11.07
CA VAL A 77 -14.42 -0.76 -11.54
C VAL A 77 -14.72 -0.67 -13.05
N LYS A 78 -15.85 -0.05 -13.40
CA LYS A 78 -16.33 0.04 -14.78
C LYS A 78 -15.75 1.26 -15.49
N TRP A 79 -15.23 1.08 -16.69
CA TRP A 79 -14.71 2.16 -17.53
C TRP A 79 -14.88 1.87 -19.03
N VAL A 80 -14.60 2.88 -19.87
CA VAL A 80 -14.70 2.85 -21.34
C VAL A 80 -13.41 3.39 -21.93
N ALA A 81 -12.84 2.68 -22.91
CA ALA A 81 -11.61 3.11 -23.56
C ALA A 81 -11.85 4.30 -24.51
N PRO A 82 -11.13 5.44 -24.37
CA PRO A 82 -11.34 6.64 -25.19
C PRO A 82 -10.90 6.47 -26.66
N THR A 83 -9.94 5.57 -26.86
CA THR A 83 -9.34 5.22 -28.14
C THR A 83 -8.98 3.74 -28.16
N ARG A 84 -8.48 3.24 -29.29
CA ARG A 84 -7.91 1.88 -29.36
C ARG A 84 -6.51 1.90 -28.74
N MET A 85 -6.33 1.13 -27.67
CA MET A 85 -5.06 1.00 -26.95
C MET A 85 -4.50 -0.40 -27.20
N ASP A 86 -3.39 -0.50 -27.93
CA ASP A 86 -2.79 -1.78 -28.36
C ASP A 86 -1.42 -1.96 -27.71
N TYR A 87 -1.33 -2.97 -26.83
CA TYR A 87 -0.12 -3.27 -26.06
C TYR A 87 0.49 -4.61 -26.46
N THR A 88 0.10 -5.16 -27.62
CA THR A 88 0.57 -6.47 -28.12
C THR A 88 2.07 -6.56 -28.32
N GLN A 89 2.75 -5.43 -28.53
CA GLN A 89 4.21 -5.32 -28.67
C GLN A 89 4.91 -4.72 -27.45
N SER A 90 4.18 -4.33 -26.40
CA SER A 90 4.76 -3.63 -25.24
C SER A 90 5.56 -4.53 -24.31
N SER A 91 5.32 -5.85 -24.34
CA SER A 91 6.10 -6.85 -23.59
C SER A 91 5.83 -8.27 -24.12
N ALA A 92 6.69 -9.22 -23.74
CA ALA A 92 6.51 -10.64 -24.09
C ALA A 92 5.23 -11.28 -23.49
N ILE A 93 4.62 -10.67 -22.47
CA ILE A 93 3.40 -11.19 -21.82
C ILE A 93 2.10 -10.51 -22.31
N THR A 94 2.17 -9.33 -22.92
CA THR A 94 0.99 -8.55 -23.35
C THR A 94 0.54 -8.83 -24.79
N THR A 95 1.00 -9.92 -25.40
CA THR A 95 0.79 -10.29 -26.82
C THR A 95 -0.67 -10.41 -27.29
N LYS A 96 -1.65 -10.33 -26.38
CA LYS A 96 -3.09 -10.32 -26.65
C LYS A 96 -3.85 -9.18 -25.93
N LEU A 97 -3.13 -8.15 -25.49
CA LEU A 97 -3.69 -7.05 -24.71
C LEU A 97 -4.07 -5.87 -25.62
N VAL A 98 -5.36 -5.77 -25.92
CA VAL A 98 -5.95 -4.67 -26.69
C VAL A 98 -7.23 -4.20 -26.02
N TYR A 99 -7.37 -2.88 -25.88
CA TYR A 99 -8.61 -2.22 -25.49
C TYR A 99 -9.15 -1.48 -26.72
N GLU A 100 -10.41 -1.74 -27.09
CA GLU A 100 -11.03 -1.20 -28.31
C GLU A 100 -11.86 0.05 -27.99
N LYS A 101 -11.79 1.06 -28.87
CA LYS A 101 -12.44 2.37 -28.66
C LYS A 101 -13.94 2.23 -28.37
N GLY A 102 -14.40 2.89 -27.31
CA GLY A 102 -15.82 2.93 -26.94
C GLY A 102 -16.36 1.63 -26.32
N ARG A 103 -15.53 0.58 -26.17
CA ARG A 103 -15.91 -0.66 -25.50
C ARG A 103 -15.79 -0.52 -23.99
N THR A 104 -16.77 -1.05 -23.27
CA THR A 104 -16.75 -1.11 -21.80
C THR A 104 -15.86 -2.23 -21.30
N TYR A 105 -15.06 -1.91 -20.29
CA TYR A 105 -14.17 -2.80 -19.55
C TYR A 105 -14.48 -2.77 -18.04
N TYR A 106 -14.08 -3.83 -17.35
CA TYR A 106 -14.27 -4.01 -15.90
C TYR A 106 -12.96 -4.37 -15.24
N GLY A 107 -12.68 -3.70 -14.12
CA GLY A 107 -11.43 -3.78 -13.38
C GLY A 107 -10.37 -2.85 -13.95
N LEU A 108 -9.39 -2.47 -13.11
CA LEU A 108 -8.24 -1.67 -13.53
C LEU A 108 -7.58 -2.30 -14.76
N PRO A 109 -7.15 -1.52 -15.77
CA PRO A 109 -6.43 -2.06 -16.90
C PRO A 109 -5.13 -2.75 -16.44
N TYR A 110 -4.71 -3.76 -17.19
CA TYR A 110 -3.35 -4.29 -17.06
C TYR A 110 -2.36 -3.30 -17.69
N SER A 111 -1.40 -2.81 -16.91
CA SER A 111 -0.34 -1.87 -17.31
C SER A 111 1.05 -2.35 -16.87
N SER A 112 2.10 -1.58 -17.17
CA SER A 112 3.46 -1.91 -16.73
C SER A 112 3.68 -1.57 -15.23
N ARG A 113 4.49 -2.36 -14.52
CA ARG A 113 4.87 -2.13 -13.10
C ARG A 113 5.79 -0.91 -12.91
N ARG A 114 5.34 0.30 -13.26
CA ARG A 114 6.20 1.51 -13.22
C ARG A 114 5.66 2.70 -12.45
N GLN A 115 4.46 2.61 -11.90
CA GLN A 115 3.92 3.63 -10.99
C GLN A 115 3.55 3.01 -9.63
N PRO A 116 4.41 3.19 -8.60
CA PRO A 116 3.90 3.34 -7.23
C PRO A 116 2.89 4.48 -7.19
N GLY A 117 1.99 4.48 -6.19
CA GLY A 117 0.88 5.43 -6.10
C GLY A 117 -0.44 4.89 -6.64
N VAL A 118 -0.45 4.35 -7.87
CA VAL A 118 -1.71 4.00 -8.58
C VAL A 118 -2.74 3.30 -7.70
N SER A 119 -3.84 4.02 -7.46
CA SER A 119 -4.94 3.62 -6.58
C SER A 119 -6.22 3.31 -7.37
N LEU A 120 -7.24 2.79 -6.70
CA LEU A 120 -8.58 2.74 -7.28
C LEU A 120 -9.13 4.16 -7.48
N GLY A 121 -8.96 5.05 -6.48
CA GLY A 121 -9.40 6.45 -6.55
C GLY A 121 -8.74 7.23 -7.67
N GLU A 122 -7.42 7.10 -7.85
CA GLU A 122 -6.66 7.75 -8.92
C GLU A 122 -7.15 7.30 -10.30
N PHE A 123 -7.43 6.00 -10.45
CA PHE A 123 -8.02 5.51 -11.69
C PHE A 123 -9.42 6.08 -11.93
N GLU A 124 -10.23 6.25 -10.87
CA GLU A 124 -11.59 6.80 -10.95
C GLU A 124 -11.62 8.32 -11.15
N ASP A 125 -10.67 9.09 -10.60
CA ASP A 125 -10.47 10.52 -10.87
C ASP A 125 -10.18 10.78 -12.38
N TYR A 126 -9.55 9.81 -13.07
CA TYR A 126 -9.37 9.85 -14.53
C TYR A 126 -10.62 9.41 -15.34
N LEU A 127 -11.77 9.11 -14.73
CA LEU A 127 -13.00 8.73 -15.43
C LEU A 127 -14.00 9.90 -15.48
N ASP A 128 -14.54 10.21 -16.67
CA ASP A 128 -15.65 11.18 -16.78
C ASP A 128 -16.99 10.63 -16.25
N GLU A 129 -18.02 11.47 -16.25
CA GLU A 129 -19.41 11.12 -15.88
C GLU A 129 -19.96 9.89 -16.64
N LYS A 130 -19.45 9.62 -17.85
CA LYS A 130 -19.82 8.50 -18.73
C LYS A 130 -18.89 7.30 -18.55
N ARG A 131 -17.94 7.40 -17.61
CA ARG A 131 -16.88 6.46 -17.27
C ARG A 131 -15.87 6.24 -18.39
N VAL A 132 -15.70 7.22 -19.28
CA VAL A 132 -14.61 7.25 -20.27
C VAL A 132 -13.32 7.63 -19.56
N TYR A 133 -12.27 6.82 -19.75
CA TYR A 133 -10.95 7.09 -19.18
C TYR A 133 -10.22 8.17 -19.96
N ASN A 134 -9.70 9.18 -19.27
CA ASN A 134 -9.03 10.35 -19.84
C ASN A 134 -7.55 10.50 -19.40
N GLY A 135 -7.03 9.54 -18.64
CA GLY A 135 -5.63 9.53 -18.19
C GLY A 135 -4.62 9.06 -19.24
N PRO A 136 -3.34 8.90 -18.85
CA PRO A 136 -2.26 8.48 -19.75
C PRO A 136 -2.53 7.16 -20.48
N LEU A 137 -2.22 7.10 -21.78
CA LEU A 137 -2.58 5.98 -22.66
C LEU A 137 -1.38 5.09 -23.06
N GLU A 138 -0.14 5.48 -22.71
CA GLU A 138 1.03 4.64 -22.94
C GLU A 138 1.11 3.51 -21.91
N TYR A 139 1.44 2.28 -22.32
CA TYR A 139 1.47 1.10 -21.44
C TYR A 139 2.33 1.26 -20.17
N LYS A 140 3.36 2.12 -20.22
CA LYS A 140 4.23 2.41 -19.08
C LYS A 140 3.64 3.36 -18.04
N ASP A 141 2.72 4.24 -18.44
CA ASP A 141 2.16 5.31 -17.60
C ASP A 141 0.65 5.16 -17.39
N LEU A 142 0.01 4.19 -18.05
CA LEU A 142 -1.40 3.84 -17.90
C LEU A 142 -1.71 3.50 -16.44
N ILE A 143 -2.57 4.31 -15.82
CA ILE A 143 -3.07 4.11 -14.47
C ILE A 143 -3.80 2.76 -14.44
N GLY A 144 -3.18 1.79 -13.78
CA GLY A 144 -3.63 0.41 -13.79
C GLY A 144 -2.85 -0.52 -12.85
N GLY A 145 -3.07 -1.81 -13.06
CA GLY A 145 -2.53 -2.88 -12.24
C GLY A 145 -1.72 -3.91 -13.04
N ASP A 146 -1.12 -4.85 -12.33
CA ASP A 146 -0.52 -6.05 -12.91
C ASP A 146 -0.76 -7.26 -11.98
N CYS A 147 -0.07 -8.38 -12.15
CA CYS A 147 -0.14 -9.45 -11.15
C CYS A 147 0.39 -9.04 -9.75
N GLY A 148 1.00 -7.87 -9.59
CA GLY A 148 1.29 -7.23 -8.30
C GLY A 148 0.13 -6.48 -7.64
N SER A 149 -1.04 -6.34 -8.28
CA SER A 149 -2.18 -5.56 -7.74
C SER A 149 -2.68 -6.01 -6.37
N MET A 150 -2.47 -7.28 -5.99
CA MET A 150 -2.73 -7.78 -4.63
C MET A 150 -1.94 -7.02 -3.55
N ARG A 151 -0.76 -6.49 -3.88
CA ARG A 151 0.04 -5.64 -2.96
C ARG A 151 -0.68 -4.34 -2.63
N ARG A 152 -1.41 -3.76 -3.59
CA ARG A 152 -2.26 -2.58 -3.35
C ARG A 152 -3.39 -2.92 -2.38
N ALA A 153 -3.95 -4.14 -2.48
CA ALA A 153 -4.97 -4.64 -1.57
C ALA A 153 -4.45 -5.00 -0.17
N TRP A 154 -3.32 -5.72 -0.04
CA TRP A 154 -2.71 -5.98 1.27
C TRP A 154 -2.31 -4.68 1.99
N ALA A 155 -1.79 -3.70 1.23
CA ALA A 155 -1.58 -2.36 1.77
C ALA A 155 -2.90 -1.76 2.27
N TYR A 156 -3.97 -1.79 1.46
CA TYR A 156 -5.30 -1.26 1.81
C TYR A 156 -5.88 -1.85 3.09
N GLY A 157 -5.83 -3.18 3.23
CA GLY A 157 -6.22 -3.85 4.47
C GLY A 157 -5.31 -3.57 5.66
N GLY A 158 -4.29 -2.72 5.57
CA GLY A 158 -3.42 -2.38 6.70
C GLY A 158 -2.55 -3.53 7.19
N ALA A 159 -2.57 -4.68 6.50
CA ALA A 159 -1.65 -5.76 6.75
C ALA A 159 -0.23 -5.21 6.53
N LEU A 160 0.54 -5.11 7.63
CA LEU A 160 1.83 -4.40 7.74
C LEU A 160 2.94 -4.89 6.76
N CYS A 161 2.75 -4.64 5.47
CA CYS A 161 3.81 -4.46 4.50
C CYS A 161 4.51 -3.16 4.87
N GLY A 162 5.64 -3.27 5.58
CA GLY A 162 6.40 -2.11 6.04
C GLY A 162 7.02 -1.32 4.89
N PHE A 163 6.25 -0.40 4.29
CA PHE A 163 6.75 0.71 3.47
C PHE A 163 7.39 1.78 4.37
N GLY A 164 8.35 1.33 5.19
CA GLY A 164 9.05 2.08 6.25
C GLY A 164 10.57 1.97 6.14
N MET A 165 11.09 1.77 4.93
CA MET A 165 12.48 2.08 4.57
C MET A 165 12.51 3.42 3.84
N LYS A 166 13.64 4.14 3.90
CA LYS A 166 13.71 5.56 3.55
C LYS A 166 13.80 5.77 2.03
N LEU A 167 13.61 7.01 1.58
CA LEU A 167 13.90 7.40 0.19
C LEU A 167 15.38 7.17 -0.19
N GLU A 168 16.28 7.12 0.79
CA GLU A 168 17.69 6.74 0.62
C GLU A 168 17.85 5.29 0.11
N ASP A 169 16.87 4.41 0.34
CA ASP A 169 16.86 3.00 -0.02
C ASP A 169 16.20 2.70 -1.40
N TRP A 170 15.74 3.73 -2.13
CA TRP A 170 14.88 3.57 -3.33
C TRP A 170 15.54 2.96 -4.58
N GLU A 171 16.86 2.76 -4.63
CA GLU A 171 17.53 2.14 -5.80
C GLU A 171 17.09 0.68 -6.08
N LEU A 172 16.38 0.04 -5.16
CA LEU A 172 15.92 -1.36 -5.29
C LEU A 172 14.60 -1.56 -6.05
N PHE A 173 13.94 -0.50 -6.55
CA PHE A 173 12.76 -0.63 -7.43
C PHE A 173 13.06 -0.80 -8.93
N VAL A 174 14.33 -0.97 -9.30
CA VAL A 174 14.69 -1.79 -10.47
C VAL A 174 14.17 -3.22 -10.24
N TYR A 175 13.71 -3.95 -11.26
CA TYR A 175 13.25 -5.35 -11.14
C TYR A 175 14.39 -6.36 -10.78
N LYS A 176 15.08 -6.21 -9.66
CA LYS A 176 16.07 -7.17 -9.14
C LYS A 176 15.38 -8.23 -8.27
N ASN A 177 14.68 -9.17 -8.92
CA ASN A 177 13.99 -10.33 -8.33
C ASN A 177 13.04 -9.98 -7.16
N ILE A 178 11.73 -10.11 -7.38
CA ILE A 178 10.66 -9.83 -6.40
C ILE A 178 10.68 -10.71 -5.12
N MET A 179 11.68 -11.59 -4.98
CA MET A 179 11.90 -12.51 -3.86
C MET A 179 13.35 -12.50 -3.32
N ASN A 180 14.28 -11.64 -3.79
CA ASN A 180 15.70 -11.74 -3.40
C ASN A 180 15.93 -11.33 -1.93
N ASN A 181 16.15 -12.36 -1.12
CA ASN A 181 16.88 -12.39 0.16
C ASN A 181 16.21 -11.69 1.35
N LYS A 182 15.63 -12.53 2.23
CA LYS A 182 15.25 -12.19 3.62
C LYS A 182 14.25 -11.03 3.76
N GLN A 183 13.28 -10.95 2.85
CA GLN A 183 12.13 -10.05 2.96
C GLN A 183 11.22 -10.50 4.12
N PRO A 184 11.00 -9.69 5.18
CA PRO A 184 10.16 -10.08 6.32
C PRO A 184 8.66 -10.00 6.03
N ALA A 185 8.24 -9.59 4.82
CA ALA A 185 6.85 -9.35 4.48
C ALA A 185 6.06 -10.60 4.04
N ILE A 186 6.72 -11.65 3.54
CA ILE A 186 6.05 -12.89 3.05
C ILE A 186 6.68 -14.11 3.70
N VAL A 187 5.85 -14.97 4.30
CA VAL A 187 6.24 -16.20 4.99
C VAL A 187 5.69 -17.43 4.29
N LYS A 188 6.34 -18.58 4.52
CA LYS A 188 5.84 -19.89 4.09
C LYS A 188 4.70 -20.35 4.99
N ILE A 189 3.78 -21.13 4.43
CA ILE A 189 2.76 -21.84 5.19
C ILE A 189 3.14 -23.32 5.21
N GLY A 190 3.17 -23.93 6.39
CA GLY A 190 3.59 -25.32 6.58
C GLY A 190 5.11 -25.51 6.76
N SER A 191 5.50 -26.72 7.17
CA SER A 191 6.86 -27.07 7.60
C SER A 191 7.68 -27.73 6.49
N TYR A 192 7.85 -27.05 5.36
CA TYR A 192 8.71 -27.49 4.27
C TYR A 192 10.18 -27.56 4.68
N ASP A 193 10.96 -28.49 4.13
CA ASP A 193 12.37 -28.63 4.49
C ASP A 193 13.21 -27.40 4.06
N ASP A 194 13.69 -26.64 5.05
CA ASP A 194 14.53 -25.46 4.86
C ASP A 194 16.03 -25.77 4.64
N SER A 195 16.47 -27.00 4.94
CA SER A 195 17.89 -27.39 4.92
C SER A 195 18.50 -27.50 3.52
N HIS A 196 17.68 -27.48 2.47
CA HIS A 196 18.11 -27.63 1.08
C HIS A 196 18.16 -26.30 0.29
N PHE A 197 17.88 -25.16 0.94
CA PHE A 197 17.94 -23.83 0.31
C PHE A 197 19.34 -23.20 0.45
N VAL A 198 20.31 -23.78 -0.26
CA VAL A 198 21.75 -23.48 -0.10
C VAL A 198 22.16 -22.10 -0.61
N ASP A 199 21.47 -21.53 -1.60
CA ASP A 199 21.76 -20.22 -2.21
C ASP A 199 20.49 -19.44 -2.60
N ASP A 200 20.65 -18.12 -2.82
CA ASP A 200 19.64 -17.09 -3.17
C ASP A 200 18.35 -17.58 -3.87
N ILE A 201 17.32 -17.77 -3.03
CA ILE A 201 15.93 -18.09 -3.38
C ILE A 201 15.75 -19.43 -4.13
N PRO A 202 15.06 -20.43 -3.54
CA PRO A 202 14.60 -21.57 -4.33
C PRO A 202 13.72 -21.11 -5.51
N SER A 203 13.87 -21.78 -6.65
CA SER A 203 12.81 -21.78 -7.66
C SER A 203 11.66 -22.67 -7.19
N VAL A 204 10.52 -22.58 -7.88
CA VAL A 204 9.44 -23.56 -7.70
C VAL A 204 9.97 -24.98 -7.87
N GLU A 205 10.78 -25.22 -8.90
CA GLU A 205 11.30 -26.56 -9.18
C GLU A 205 12.10 -27.13 -8.00
N CYS A 206 12.79 -26.27 -7.22
CA CYS A 206 13.49 -26.66 -6.00
C CYS A 206 12.53 -26.99 -4.84
N VAL A 207 11.57 -26.12 -4.50
CA VAL A 207 10.60 -26.41 -3.41
C VAL A 207 9.84 -27.71 -3.69
N MET A 208 9.44 -27.91 -4.95
CA MET A 208 8.64 -29.04 -5.41
C MET A 208 9.42 -30.36 -5.54
N ALA A 209 10.75 -30.31 -5.76
CA ALA A 209 11.58 -31.52 -5.91
C ALA A 209 12.08 -32.08 -4.57
N TYR A 210 12.06 -31.28 -3.50
CA TYR A 210 12.56 -31.67 -2.17
C TYR A 210 11.45 -31.85 -1.11
N ASN A 211 10.17 -31.71 -1.48
CA ASN A 211 9.05 -31.97 -0.58
C ASN A 211 8.12 -33.03 -1.18
N GLU A 212 7.76 -34.04 -0.37
CA GLU A 212 6.79 -35.06 -0.76
C GLU A 212 5.41 -34.43 -1.10
N PRO A 213 4.66 -34.96 -2.08
CA PRO A 213 3.36 -34.41 -2.49
C PRO A 213 2.38 -34.17 -1.33
N GLU A 214 2.34 -35.08 -0.36
CA GLU A 214 1.55 -34.94 0.85
C GLU A 214 1.89 -33.69 1.68
N VAL A 215 3.17 -33.31 1.79
CA VAL A 215 3.58 -32.10 2.54
C VAL A 215 3.09 -30.84 1.82
N MET A 216 3.16 -30.82 0.49
CA MET A 216 2.57 -29.75 -0.32
C MET A 216 1.04 -29.68 -0.17
N TYR A 217 0.35 -30.83 -0.18
CA TYR A 217 -1.11 -30.87 -0.03
C TYR A 217 -1.60 -30.43 1.34
N GLU A 218 -0.97 -30.89 2.44
CA GLU A 218 -1.34 -30.46 3.80
C GLU A 218 -1.04 -28.97 4.00
N SER A 219 -0.02 -28.42 3.34
CA SER A 219 0.29 -26.99 3.41
C SER A 219 -0.62 -26.12 2.52
N TYR A 220 -1.15 -26.63 1.41
CA TYR A 220 -2.27 -25.96 0.70
C TYR A 220 -3.54 -25.95 1.57
N ALA A 221 -3.76 -26.98 2.40
CA ALA A 221 -4.89 -27.05 3.33
C ALA A 221 -4.80 -26.08 4.53
N LEU A 222 -3.65 -25.40 4.70
CA LEU A 222 -3.45 -24.36 5.71
C LEU A 222 -3.63 -22.93 5.15
N LEU A 223 -3.89 -22.77 3.85
CA LEU A 223 -4.15 -21.46 3.23
C LEU A 223 -5.50 -20.88 3.67
N LYS A 224 -5.47 -19.66 4.21
CA LYS A 224 -6.66 -18.82 4.44
C LYS A 224 -6.96 -17.92 3.23
N SER A 225 -8.19 -17.41 3.20
CA SER A 225 -8.57 -16.19 2.48
C SER A 225 -7.53 -15.08 2.67
N CYS A 226 -7.21 -14.35 1.60
CA CYS A 226 -6.17 -13.31 1.51
C CYS A 226 -4.70 -13.80 1.60
N ASP A 227 -4.44 -15.08 1.88
CA ASP A 227 -3.12 -15.68 1.59
C ASP A 227 -2.89 -15.80 0.07
N LEU A 228 -1.67 -16.20 -0.33
CA LEU A 228 -1.28 -16.24 -1.73
C LEU A 228 -0.64 -17.57 -2.15
N ILE A 229 -0.81 -17.94 -3.41
CA ILE A 229 0.04 -18.94 -4.05
C ILE A 229 0.98 -18.25 -5.04
N GLY A 230 2.26 -18.59 -4.94
CA GLY A 230 3.33 -18.05 -5.77
C GLY A 230 3.90 -19.08 -6.72
N SER A 231 4.14 -18.68 -7.96
CA SER A 231 4.89 -19.44 -8.96
C SER A 231 6.11 -18.66 -9.43
N ARG A 232 7.20 -19.36 -9.74
CA ARG A 232 8.48 -18.81 -10.19
C ARG A 232 9.17 -19.85 -11.07
N PHE A 233 8.81 -19.87 -12.34
CA PHE A 233 9.46 -20.71 -13.35
C PHE A 233 10.64 -19.98 -13.95
N ARG A 234 11.75 -20.70 -14.15
CA ARG A 234 12.77 -20.25 -15.12
C ARG A 234 12.26 -20.57 -16.52
N ILE A 235 11.80 -19.56 -17.27
CA ILE A 235 11.55 -19.76 -18.71
C ILE A 235 12.90 -19.88 -19.40
N THR A 236 13.37 -21.13 -19.56
CA THR A 236 14.45 -21.64 -20.43
C THR A 236 15.82 -20.92 -20.42
N ALA A 237 16.91 -21.67 -20.59
CA ALA A 237 18.28 -21.18 -20.46
C ALA A 237 18.67 -20.00 -21.39
N THR A 238 17.90 -19.71 -22.43
CA THR A 238 18.08 -18.58 -23.36
C THR A 238 17.47 -17.26 -22.90
N SER A 239 16.56 -17.25 -21.91
CA SER A 239 15.89 -16.05 -21.41
C SER A 239 16.19 -15.82 -19.94
N LYS A 240 16.78 -14.67 -19.60
CA LYS A 240 17.06 -14.24 -18.20
C LYS A 240 15.79 -13.83 -17.42
N GLY A 241 14.63 -14.37 -17.78
CA GLY A 241 13.33 -14.05 -17.21
C GLY A 241 12.78 -15.19 -16.35
N CYS A 242 12.82 -15.02 -15.03
CA CYS A 242 11.91 -15.78 -14.17
C CYS A 242 10.51 -15.20 -14.35
N THR A 243 9.55 -15.99 -14.85
CA THR A 243 8.15 -15.56 -14.79
C THR A 243 7.62 -15.85 -13.40
N GLN A 244 7.51 -14.78 -12.62
CA GLN A 244 6.91 -14.79 -11.30
C GLN A 244 5.45 -14.38 -11.43
N HIS A 245 4.55 -15.29 -11.04
CA HIS A 245 3.11 -15.04 -11.08
C HIS A 245 2.43 -15.54 -9.82
N VAL A 246 1.55 -14.72 -9.26
CA VAL A 246 0.99 -14.83 -7.91
C VAL A 246 -0.52 -14.67 -7.97
N ARG A 247 -1.24 -15.30 -7.02
CA ARG A 247 -2.70 -15.28 -6.89
C ARG A 247 -3.09 -15.09 -5.43
N MET A 248 -4.16 -14.35 -5.18
CA MET A 248 -4.75 -14.16 -3.85
C MET A 248 -5.91 -15.14 -3.73
N LEU A 249 -5.96 -15.88 -2.62
CA LEU A 249 -7.15 -16.62 -2.26
C LEU A 249 -8.24 -15.63 -1.84
N VAL A 250 -9.45 -15.81 -2.36
CA VAL A 250 -10.63 -15.02 -1.93
C VAL A 250 -11.51 -15.78 -0.94
N LYS A 251 -11.15 -17.04 -0.63
CA LYS A 251 -11.76 -17.90 0.39
C LYS A 251 -10.68 -18.82 0.97
N ASP A 252 -10.90 -19.31 2.18
CA ASP A 252 -10.08 -20.38 2.77
C ASP A 252 -10.08 -21.64 1.86
N ALA A 253 -9.04 -22.46 1.95
CA ALA A 253 -8.92 -23.65 1.12
C ALA A 253 -10.00 -24.70 1.42
N GLU A 254 -10.62 -25.26 0.37
CA GLU A 254 -11.63 -26.31 0.52
C GLU A 254 -10.97 -27.70 0.48
N VAL A 255 -10.98 -28.40 1.62
CA VAL A 255 -10.16 -29.60 1.87
C VAL A 255 -11.03 -30.84 2.02
N PHE A 256 -10.95 -31.74 1.04
CA PHE A 256 -11.59 -33.05 1.09
C PHE A 256 -10.58 -34.11 1.50
N ARG A 257 -10.89 -34.92 2.52
CA ARG A 257 -10.06 -36.05 2.96
C ARG A 257 -10.67 -37.39 2.54
N LEU A 258 -9.81 -38.35 2.22
CA LEU A 258 -10.14 -39.74 1.97
C LEU A 258 -10.42 -40.47 3.29
N GLY A 259 -11.01 -41.67 3.23
CA GLY A 259 -11.30 -42.49 4.41
C GLY A 259 -10.07 -42.96 5.22
N ASN A 260 -8.86 -42.70 4.73
CA ASN A 260 -7.59 -42.92 5.45
C ASN A 260 -6.96 -41.62 6.00
N GLY A 261 -7.71 -40.51 6.02
CA GLY A 261 -7.27 -39.20 6.53
C GLY A 261 -6.42 -38.37 5.57
N LYS A 262 -5.81 -38.97 4.53
CA LYS A 262 -5.06 -38.21 3.51
C LYS A 262 -5.97 -37.28 2.72
N ILE A 263 -5.45 -36.14 2.31
CA ILE A 263 -6.14 -35.22 1.38
C ILE A 263 -6.41 -35.91 0.03
N ALA A 264 -7.55 -35.57 -0.58
CA ALA A 264 -7.93 -35.96 -1.93
C ALA A 264 -7.61 -34.79 -2.90
N PRO A 265 -6.42 -34.75 -3.53
CA PRO A 265 -5.88 -33.52 -4.13
C PRO A 265 -6.57 -33.07 -5.42
N SER A 266 -7.30 -33.97 -6.10
CA SER A 266 -8.15 -33.63 -7.26
C SER A 266 -9.61 -33.33 -6.88
N LYS A 267 -9.91 -33.29 -5.58
CA LYS A 267 -11.19 -32.79 -5.03
C LYS A 267 -11.00 -31.52 -4.20
N SER A 268 -9.89 -31.45 -3.45
CA SER A 268 -9.51 -30.25 -2.70
C SER A 268 -9.04 -29.16 -3.66
N TYR A 269 -9.45 -27.92 -3.41
CA TYR A 269 -9.16 -26.77 -4.25
C TYR A 269 -9.04 -25.49 -3.43
N ILE A 270 -8.44 -24.46 -4.04
CA ILE A 270 -8.56 -23.08 -3.56
C ILE A 270 -9.52 -22.31 -4.49
N THR A 271 -10.16 -21.28 -3.96
CA THR A 271 -10.84 -20.26 -4.78
C THR A 271 -9.99 -19.00 -4.77
N TYR A 272 -9.57 -18.52 -5.94
CA TYR A 272 -8.61 -17.43 -6.07
C TYR A 272 -9.06 -16.37 -7.09
N SER A 273 -8.42 -15.20 -7.00
CA SER A 273 -8.58 -14.12 -7.97
C SER A 273 -7.20 -13.59 -8.40
N GLU A 274 -7.06 -13.20 -9.67
CA GLU A 274 -5.80 -12.70 -10.25
C GLU A 274 -6.01 -11.67 -11.36
N GLN A 275 -5.04 -10.78 -11.58
CA GLN A 275 -5.00 -9.93 -12.76
C GLN A 275 -3.97 -10.50 -13.77
N THR A 276 -4.35 -10.56 -15.05
CA THR A 276 -3.54 -11.20 -16.11
C THR A 276 -3.31 -10.26 -17.29
N SER A 277 -2.22 -10.46 -18.03
CA SER A 277 -1.90 -9.70 -19.24
C SER A 277 -2.76 -10.04 -20.47
N THR A 278 -3.87 -10.79 -20.29
CA THR A 278 -4.72 -11.32 -21.35
C THR A 278 -6.14 -10.81 -21.21
N MET A 279 -6.67 -10.17 -22.25
CA MET A 279 -8.08 -9.78 -22.31
C MET A 279 -8.98 -11.02 -22.44
N ARG A 280 -10.03 -11.10 -21.62
CA ARG A 280 -11.10 -12.10 -21.70
C ARG A 280 -12.47 -11.43 -21.70
N THR A 281 -13.50 -12.19 -22.08
CA THR A 281 -14.90 -11.82 -21.86
C THR A 281 -15.55 -12.89 -20.98
N VAL A 282 -16.06 -12.49 -19.82
CA VAL A 282 -16.75 -13.35 -18.83
C VAL A 282 -18.09 -12.70 -18.53
N ASP A 283 -19.20 -13.43 -18.70
CA ASP A 283 -20.57 -12.92 -18.52
C ASP A 283 -20.85 -11.57 -19.22
N GLY A 284 -20.27 -11.40 -20.41
CA GLY A 284 -20.34 -10.17 -21.21
C GLY A 284 -19.43 -9.03 -20.73
N LYS A 285 -18.86 -9.10 -19.52
CA LYS A 285 -17.83 -8.17 -19.02
C LYS A 285 -16.51 -8.43 -19.74
N ASN A 286 -15.87 -7.39 -20.27
CA ASN A 286 -14.52 -7.48 -20.84
C ASN A 286 -13.51 -7.11 -19.75
N THR A 287 -12.55 -7.97 -19.47
CA THR A 287 -11.62 -7.78 -18.35
C THR A 287 -10.29 -8.50 -18.54
N THR A 288 -9.27 -8.01 -17.86
CA THR A 288 -7.97 -8.66 -17.66
C THR A 288 -7.92 -9.49 -16.37
N TRP A 289 -8.94 -9.38 -15.53
CA TRP A 289 -9.06 -10.03 -14.22
C TRP A 289 -9.77 -11.37 -14.34
N LEU A 290 -9.32 -12.34 -13.54
CA LEU A 290 -10.02 -13.60 -13.29
C LEU A 290 -10.45 -13.59 -11.83
N LEU A 291 -11.72 -13.91 -11.58
CA LEU A 291 -12.35 -13.74 -10.28
C LEU A 291 -13.03 -15.02 -9.83
N ASN A 292 -12.79 -15.40 -8.58
CA ASN A 292 -13.35 -16.61 -7.96
C ASN A 292 -13.08 -17.89 -8.78
N GLU A 293 -11.94 -17.96 -9.46
CA GLU A 293 -11.47 -19.14 -10.19
C GLU A 293 -11.13 -20.27 -9.20
N GLN A 294 -11.51 -21.51 -9.53
CA GLN A 294 -11.19 -22.68 -8.73
C GLN A 294 -10.02 -23.48 -9.35
N VAL A 295 -9.09 -23.93 -8.51
CA VAL A 295 -7.96 -24.77 -8.95
C VAL A 295 -7.65 -25.86 -7.93
N SER A 296 -7.61 -27.11 -8.39
CA SER A 296 -7.38 -28.26 -7.51
C SER A 296 -5.95 -28.30 -6.97
N PHE A 297 -5.75 -28.88 -5.79
CA PHE A 297 -4.42 -29.06 -5.20
C PHE A 297 -3.49 -29.88 -6.10
N SER A 298 -4.03 -30.86 -6.84
CA SER A 298 -3.25 -31.61 -7.84
C SER A 298 -2.80 -30.74 -9.02
N THR A 299 -3.64 -29.78 -9.44
CA THR A 299 -3.30 -28.79 -10.48
C THR A 299 -2.29 -27.77 -9.97
N LEU A 300 -2.38 -27.36 -8.70
CA LEU A 300 -1.37 -26.51 -8.05
C LEU A 300 -0.01 -27.21 -7.96
N LEU A 301 -0.01 -28.49 -7.58
CA LEU A 301 1.21 -29.29 -7.45
C LEU A 301 1.86 -29.49 -8.82
N SER A 302 1.15 -30.06 -9.80
CA SER A 302 1.67 -30.29 -11.15
C SER A 302 2.00 -28.98 -11.88
N GLY A 303 1.27 -27.92 -11.55
CA GLY A 303 1.46 -26.57 -12.07
C GLY A 303 2.52 -25.77 -11.33
N GLY A 304 3.18 -26.30 -10.29
CA GLY A 304 4.28 -25.64 -9.60
C GLY A 304 3.92 -24.36 -8.84
N TYR A 305 2.96 -24.44 -7.91
CA TYR A 305 2.59 -23.32 -7.04
C TYR A 305 2.95 -23.61 -5.57
N VAL A 306 3.55 -22.62 -4.89
CA VAL A 306 3.95 -22.69 -3.48
C VAL A 306 3.02 -21.80 -2.63
N PRO A 307 2.45 -22.29 -1.52
CA PRO A 307 1.60 -21.50 -0.62
C PRO A 307 2.43 -20.59 0.29
N LEU A 308 1.97 -19.36 0.46
CA LEU A 308 2.64 -18.28 1.15
C LEU A 308 1.60 -17.36 1.82
N SER A 309 1.97 -16.70 2.91
CA SER A 309 1.14 -15.68 3.58
C SER A 309 1.91 -14.38 3.70
N ILE A 310 1.20 -13.25 3.85
CA ILE A 310 1.82 -12.01 4.34
C ILE A 310 2.10 -12.18 5.84
N ALA A 311 3.28 -11.75 6.31
CA ALA A 311 3.73 -12.00 7.69
C ALA A 311 2.84 -11.34 8.76
N SER A 312 2.29 -10.17 8.45
CA SER A 312 1.36 -9.44 9.32
C SER A 312 -0.01 -10.12 9.44
N LEU A 313 -0.48 -10.83 8.40
CA LEU A 313 -1.71 -11.63 8.44
C LEU A 313 -1.58 -12.93 9.28
N GLN A 314 -0.40 -13.19 9.86
CA GLN A 314 -0.12 -14.28 10.80
C GLN A 314 -0.04 -13.79 12.26
N GLN A 315 -0.26 -12.49 12.51
CA GLN A 315 -0.31 -11.94 13.86
C GLN A 315 -1.67 -12.24 14.52
N THR A 316 -1.71 -12.33 15.84
CA THR A 316 -2.94 -12.63 16.62
C THR A 316 -3.74 -11.37 17.01
N GLU A 317 -3.16 -10.18 16.84
CA GLU A 317 -3.72 -8.91 17.31
C GLU A 317 -3.67 -7.88 16.18
N VAL A 318 -4.71 -7.06 16.04
CA VAL A 318 -4.74 -5.93 15.10
C VAL A 318 -4.23 -4.67 15.79
N THR A 319 -3.15 -4.09 15.29
CA THR A 319 -2.63 -2.81 15.79
C THR A 319 -3.56 -1.68 15.33
N LYS A 320 -4.06 -0.82 16.24
CA LYS A 320 -4.84 0.35 15.84
C LYS A 320 -4.05 1.34 14.97
N PRO A 321 -4.68 2.10 14.06
CA PRO A 321 -4.02 3.17 13.35
C PRO A 321 -3.66 4.30 14.30
N VAL A 322 -2.51 4.90 14.08
CA VAL A 322 -2.06 6.13 14.72
C VAL A 322 -1.59 7.04 13.60
N MET A 323 -2.33 8.11 13.35
CA MET A 323 -2.01 9.11 12.33
C MET A 323 -1.64 10.43 12.99
N THR A 324 -0.45 10.94 12.66
CA THR A 324 0.09 12.21 13.15
C THR A 324 0.32 13.17 11.99
N ALA A 325 0.11 14.46 12.25
CA ALA A 325 0.45 15.55 11.35
C ALA A 325 1.49 16.45 12.02
N SER A 326 2.46 16.95 11.27
CA SER A 326 3.57 17.75 11.80
C SER A 326 4.10 18.74 10.76
N GLY A 327 4.61 19.89 11.22
CA GLY A 327 5.12 20.94 10.34
C GLY A 327 4.06 21.58 9.43
N ILE A 328 2.78 21.51 9.81
CA ILE A 328 1.67 22.13 9.08
C ILE A 328 1.86 23.66 9.04
N SER A 329 1.72 24.29 7.87
CA SER A 329 1.74 25.76 7.74
C SER A 329 0.67 26.43 8.59
N THR A 330 1.00 27.61 9.15
CA THR A 330 -0.02 28.53 9.68
C THR A 330 -0.80 29.19 8.53
N PRO A 331 -1.98 29.79 8.78
CA PRO A 331 -2.75 30.47 7.74
C PRO A 331 -1.95 31.55 6.99
N GLU A 332 -1.15 32.34 7.70
CA GLU A 332 -0.33 33.41 7.12
C GLU A 332 0.81 32.85 6.27
N SER A 333 1.44 31.77 6.73
CA SER A 333 2.45 31.03 5.97
C SER A 333 1.85 30.50 4.66
N PHE A 334 0.72 29.81 4.73
CA PHE A 334 0.01 29.24 3.59
C PHE A 334 -0.42 30.30 2.56
N VAL A 335 -0.98 31.44 3.01
CA VAL A 335 -1.34 32.55 2.12
C VAL A 335 -0.09 33.14 1.43
N SER A 336 1.03 33.26 2.15
CA SER A 336 2.28 33.81 1.60
C SER A 336 2.97 32.90 0.58
N SER A 337 2.88 31.58 0.74
CA SER A 337 3.53 30.58 -0.12
C SER A 337 2.62 30.07 -1.25
N SER A 338 1.30 30.12 -1.07
CA SER A 338 0.30 29.33 -1.83
C SER A 338 0.52 27.81 -1.76
N VAL A 339 1.26 27.32 -0.77
CA VAL A 339 1.65 25.90 -0.57
C VAL A 339 1.42 25.52 0.88
N LEU A 340 0.69 24.42 1.12
CA LEU A 340 0.52 23.85 2.45
C LEU A 340 1.76 22.99 2.77
N GLU A 341 2.68 23.51 3.56
CA GLU A 341 3.77 22.71 4.10
C GLU A 341 3.24 21.73 5.15
N GLY A 342 3.92 20.58 5.29
CA GLY A 342 3.54 19.58 6.26
C GLY A 342 4.01 18.16 5.93
N THR A 343 3.97 17.32 6.96
CA THR A 343 4.18 15.87 6.90
C THR A 343 3.05 15.19 7.65
N VAL A 344 2.44 14.19 7.01
CA VAL A 344 1.55 13.21 7.65
C VAL A 344 2.29 11.89 7.76
N GLU A 345 2.21 11.24 8.92
CA GLU A 345 2.75 9.90 9.15
C GLU A 345 1.69 8.99 9.76
N CYS A 346 1.69 7.70 9.36
CA CYS A 346 0.81 6.70 9.92
C CYS A 346 1.48 5.32 9.92
N ASN A 347 1.13 4.46 10.89
CA ASN A 347 1.50 3.04 10.87
C ASN A 347 0.70 2.20 9.86
N TYR A 348 -0.33 2.78 9.24
CA TYR A 348 -1.06 2.26 8.08
C TYR A 348 -0.64 3.04 6.83
N ASN A 349 -0.79 2.46 5.65
CA ASN A 349 -0.50 3.17 4.41
C ASN A 349 -1.56 4.26 4.16
N ILE A 350 -1.10 5.49 3.95
CA ILE A 350 -1.90 6.62 3.51
C ILE A 350 -2.14 6.41 2.01
N PHE A 351 -3.42 6.33 1.61
CA PHE A 351 -3.79 6.12 0.21
C PHE A 351 -4.07 7.40 -0.53
N GLU A 352 -4.65 8.38 0.15
CA GLU A 352 -5.04 9.66 -0.43
C GLU A 352 -4.71 10.76 0.57
N THR A 353 -4.19 11.89 0.07
CA THR A 353 -4.17 13.16 0.78
C THR A 353 -4.88 14.19 -0.08
N GLU A 354 -5.87 14.86 0.48
CA GLU A 354 -6.65 15.89 -0.21
C GLU A 354 -6.52 17.22 0.53
N ILE A 355 -6.39 18.32 -0.22
CA ILE A 355 -6.54 19.68 0.28
C ILE A 355 -7.70 20.31 -0.48
N THR A 356 -8.65 20.87 0.24
CA THR A 356 -9.80 21.61 -0.29
C THR A 356 -9.81 23.02 0.28
N VAL A 357 -10.01 24.01 -0.59
CA VAL A 357 -10.23 25.42 -0.25
C VAL A 357 -11.64 25.80 -0.67
N THR A 358 -12.43 26.31 0.27
CA THR A 358 -13.81 26.76 0.08
C THR A 358 -13.95 28.26 0.31
N ASP A 359 -14.87 28.90 -0.42
CA ASP A 359 -15.25 30.29 -0.16
C ASP A 359 -16.27 30.42 0.99
N LYS A 360 -16.53 31.66 1.40
CA LYS A 360 -17.54 32.02 2.41
C LYS A 360 -18.97 31.53 2.16
N ASP A 361 -19.31 31.10 0.94
CA ASP A 361 -20.62 30.58 0.56
C ASP A 361 -20.63 29.04 0.50
N GLY A 362 -19.49 28.39 0.79
CA GLY A 362 -19.31 26.95 0.86
C GLY A 362 -18.88 26.30 -0.47
N ASN A 363 -18.58 27.07 -1.52
CA ASN A 363 -18.17 26.51 -2.81
C ASN A 363 -16.69 26.14 -2.78
N VAL A 364 -16.32 24.97 -3.31
CA VAL A 364 -14.92 24.60 -3.53
C VAL A 364 -14.34 25.48 -4.64
N VAL A 365 -13.43 26.39 -4.27
CA VAL A 365 -12.74 27.29 -5.21
C VAL A 365 -11.39 26.75 -5.65
N SER A 366 -10.80 25.83 -4.89
CA SER A 366 -9.57 25.14 -5.27
C SER A 366 -9.43 23.81 -4.52
N HIS A 367 -8.84 22.81 -5.14
CA HIS A 367 -8.57 21.52 -4.52
C HIS A 367 -7.31 20.87 -5.10
N VAL A 368 -6.76 19.87 -4.42
CA VAL A 368 -5.73 18.95 -4.95
C VAL A 368 -5.81 17.62 -4.21
N LYS A 369 -5.65 16.53 -4.96
CA LYS A 369 -5.48 15.18 -4.45
C LYS A 369 -4.11 14.62 -4.82
N ASN A 370 -3.64 13.67 -4.03
CA ASN A 370 -2.45 12.86 -4.30
C ASN A 370 -2.62 11.47 -3.69
N TYR A 371 -1.99 10.46 -4.29
CA TYR A 371 -2.12 9.05 -3.93
C TYR A 371 -0.78 8.46 -3.46
N PRO A 372 -0.28 8.79 -2.25
CA PRO A 372 1.10 8.50 -1.84
C PRO A 372 1.42 7.01 -1.63
N TYR A 373 0.45 6.18 -1.24
CA TYR A 373 0.60 4.73 -1.02
C TYR A 373 1.76 4.35 -0.08
N ALA A 374 1.94 5.13 0.99
CA ALA A 374 3.09 5.05 1.89
C ALA A 374 2.71 5.34 3.34
N LEU A 375 3.59 4.99 4.28
CA LEU A 375 3.44 5.30 5.71
C LEU A 375 3.69 6.79 6.04
N LYS A 376 4.11 7.59 5.04
CA LYS A 376 4.41 9.02 5.15
C LYS A 376 3.97 9.75 3.88
N ALA A 377 3.41 10.94 4.01
CA ALA A 377 3.07 11.84 2.91
C ALA A 377 3.57 13.27 3.18
N THR A 378 4.10 13.93 2.15
CA THR A 378 4.54 15.34 2.18
C THR A 378 3.46 16.21 1.55
N LEU A 379 3.04 17.29 2.22
CA LEU A 379 1.98 18.17 1.70
C LEU A 379 2.50 19.27 0.77
N SER A 380 3.77 19.68 0.89
CA SER A 380 4.36 20.75 0.06
C SER A 380 4.61 20.37 -1.39
N GLU A 381 4.41 19.11 -1.77
CA GLU A 381 4.47 18.63 -3.15
C GLU A 381 3.12 18.80 -3.88
N LEU A 382 2.06 19.20 -3.17
CA LEU A 382 0.69 19.30 -3.67
C LEU A 382 0.41 20.66 -4.31
N THR A 383 0.13 20.68 -5.62
CA THR A 383 -0.23 21.90 -6.35
C THR A 383 -1.75 22.04 -6.47
N LEU A 384 -2.31 23.06 -5.82
CA LEU A 384 -3.73 23.42 -5.88
C LEU A 384 -4.21 23.74 -7.31
N SER A 385 -5.42 23.28 -7.66
CA SER A 385 -6.06 23.48 -8.98
C SER A 385 -6.19 24.94 -9.41
N THR A 386 -6.26 25.83 -8.43
CA THR A 386 -6.09 27.28 -8.57
C THR A 386 -5.21 27.75 -7.41
N PRO A 387 -4.02 28.32 -7.65
CA PRO A 387 -3.15 28.80 -6.59
C PRO A 387 -3.84 29.85 -5.69
N VAL A 388 -3.51 29.88 -4.39
CA VAL A 388 -4.06 30.90 -3.48
C VAL A 388 -3.78 32.31 -4.01
N SER A 389 -2.58 32.53 -4.57
CA SER A 389 -2.17 33.77 -5.25
C SER A 389 -3.08 34.22 -6.40
N GLU A 390 -3.91 33.35 -6.98
CA GLU A 390 -4.84 33.67 -8.09
C GLU A 390 -6.30 33.86 -7.66
N LEU A 391 -6.70 33.42 -6.46
CA LEU A 391 -8.05 33.63 -5.93
C LEU A 391 -8.43 35.14 -5.81
N PRO A 392 -9.73 35.50 -5.81
CA PRO A 392 -10.17 36.83 -5.38
C PRO A 392 -9.69 37.21 -3.97
N ALA A 393 -9.75 38.50 -3.63
CA ALA A 393 -9.56 38.94 -2.25
C ALA A 393 -10.81 38.63 -1.43
N GLY A 394 -10.64 38.13 -0.20
CA GLY A 394 -11.75 37.69 0.65
C GLY A 394 -11.38 36.56 1.61
N ASP A 395 -12.40 36.05 2.30
CA ASP A 395 -12.27 35.01 3.33
C ASP A 395 -12.56 33.60 2.78
N TYR A 396 -11.72 32.66 3.17
CA TYR A 396 -11.68 31.28 2.70
C TYR A 396 -11.47 30.31 3.85
N HIS A 397 -11.93 29.07 3.68
CA HIS A 397 -11.73 27.97 4.61
C HIS A 397 -10.94 26.85 3.94
N LEU A 398 -9.80 26.46 4.53
CA LEU A 398 -8.99 25.32 4.11
C LEU A 398 -9.28 24.11 5.00
N LYS A 399 -9.51 22.97 4.38
CA LYS A 399 -9.51 21.65 5.02
C LYS A 399 -8.56 20.72 4.27
N ALA A 400 -7.66 20.08 4.99
CA ALA A 400 -6.80 19.01 4.49
C ALA A 400 -7.10 17.71 5.21
N THR A 401 -7.13 16.61 4.46
CA THR A 401 -7.43 15.26 4.96
C THR A 401 -6.39 14.24 4.52
N ALA A 402 -6.32 13.12 5.25
CA ALA A 402 -5.58 11.93 4.83
C ALA A 402 -6.44 10.68 5.05
N THR A 403 -6.48 9.81 4.05
CA THR A 403 -7.30 8.59 4.01
C THR A 403 -6.43 7.35 4.09
N ILE A 404 -6.78 6.43 5.00
CA ILE A 404 -6.29 5.05 5.04
C ILE A 404 -7.44 4.09 4.67
N GLY A 405 -7.18 2.79 4.56
CA GLY A 405 -8.18 1.80 4.10
C GLY A 405 -9.37 1.55 5.05
N PHE A 406 -9.43 2.30 6.15
CA PHE A 406 -10.43 2.17 7.22
C PHE A 406 -11.08 3.51 7.60
N GLY A 407 -10.71 4.62 6.94
CA GLY A 407 -11.30 5.93 7.21
C GLY A 407 -10.41 7.11 6.82
N THR A 408 -10.98 8.30 6.95
CA THR A 408 -10.35 9.58 6.58
C THR A 408 -10.31 10.48 7.80
N LYS A 409 -9.15 11.09 8.06
CA LYS A 409 -8.94 12.01 9.17
C LYS A 409 -8.58 13.41 8.67
N THR A 410 -9.10 14.43 9.35
CA THR A 410 -8.66 15.82 9.15
C THR A 410 -7.24 16.01 9.71
N ILE A 411 -6.33 16.51 8.88
CA ILE A 411 -4.91 16.72 9.25
C ILE A 411 -4.55 18.21 9.42
N ALA A 412 -5.33 19.10 8.81
CA ALA A 412 -5.29 20.55 9.03
C ALA A 412 -6.67 21.14 8.67
N GLU A 413 -7.13 22.13 9.43
CA GLU A 413 -8.39 22.84 9.17
C GLU A 413 -8.28 24.25 9.75
N PHE A 414 -8.41 25.28 8.90
CA PHE A 414 -8.30 26.68 9.30
C PHE A 414 -8.94 27.64 8.30
N ASP A 415 -9.39 28.78 8.79
CA ASP A 415 -9.84 29.91 7.98
C ASP A 415 -8.66 30.84 7.65
N PHE A 416 -8.71 31.52 6.51
CA PHE A 416 -7.74 32.54 6.11
C PHE A 416 -8.37 33.64 5.25
N THR A 417 -7.83 34.86 5.35
CA THR A 417 -8.16 35.99 4.46
C THR A 417 -7.04 36.19 3.45
N LYS A 418 -7.39 36.56 2.21
CA LYS A 418 -6.46 36.93 1.14
C LYS A 418 -6.66 38.38 0.68
#